data_AF-A0A9W6T8L9-F1
#
_entry.id   AF-A0A9W6T8L9-F1
#
_cell.length_a   1.000
_cell.length_b   1.000
_cell.length_c   1.000
_cell.angle_alpha   90.00
_cell.angle_beta   90.00
_cell.angle_gamma   90.00
#
_symmetry.space_group_name_H-M   'P 1'
#
loop_
_entity.id
_entity.type
_entity.pdbx_description
1 polymer ?
#
loop_
_entity_poly.entity_id
_entity_poly.type
_entity_poly.pdbx_seq_one_letter_code
_entity_poly.pdbx_strand_id
1 'polypeptide(L)'
;MKYFTFPITGDKIPAVGFGSGTKWQIRKRGRDEVERKLVDEEIVNAIKTALIYGFLHSDTAEFYTTREEIGLGIKESEIPREKIWLTDKYDPGWIDGGIVYVGNQNGPYDSLVNGIGLCRFIFDTFSIFW
;
A
#
# COMPACT_ATOMS: atom_id res chain seq x y z
N MET A 1 -16.84 12.49 -4.81
CA MET A 1 -15.47 12.51 -4.26
C MET A 1 -14.87 13.89 -4.48
N LYS A 2 -14.23 14.50 -3.47
CA LYS A 2 -13.44 15.75 -3.66
C LYS A 2 -12.02 15.40 -4.06
N TYR A 3 -11.35 16.30 -4.78
CA TYR A 3 -9.98 16.11 -5.27
C TYR A 3 -9.13 17.33 -4.96
N PHE A 4 -7.83 17.10 -4.74
CA PHE A 4 -6.80 18.13 -4.82
C PHE A 4 -6.05 17.99 -6.15
N THR A 5 -5.45 19.08 -6.59
CA THR A 5 -4.65 19.12 -7.82
C THR A 5 -3.20 19.38 -7.45
N PHE A 6 -2.28 18.55 -7.94
CA PHE A 6 -0.86 18.81 -7.76
C PHE A 6 -0.45 20.03 -8.59
N PRO A 7 0.26 21.00 -8.01
CA PRO A 7 0.53 22.27 -8.67
C PRO A 7 1.49 22.15 -9.86
N ILE A 8 2.36 21.13 -9.85
CA ILE A 8 3.39 20.93 -10.88
C ILE A 8 2.86 20.08 -12.04
N THR A 9 2.27 18.92 -11.74
CA THR A 9 1.85 17.97 -12.79
C THR A 9 0.42 18.20 -13.27
N GLY A 10 -0.42 18.87 -12.47
CA GLY A 10 -1.86 19.01 -12.73
C GLY A 10 -2.66 17.74 -12.42
N ASP A 11 -2.02 16.67 -11.94
CA ASP A 11 -2.69 15.42 -11.59
C ASP A 11 -3.67 15.63 -10.43
N LYS A 12 -4.77 14.88 -10.45
CA LYS A 12 -5.81 14.93 -9.43
C LYS A 12 -5.70 13.75 -8.49
N ILE A 13 -5.56 14.05 -7.20
CA ILE A 13 -5.57 13.05 -6.13
C ILE A 13 -6.90 13.11 -5.36
N PRO A 14 -7.56 11.98 -5.07
CA PRO A 14 -8.73 11.99 -4.20
C PRO A 14 -8.38 12.53 -2.80
N ALA A 15 -9.20 13.45 -2.31
CA ALA A 15 -8.91 14.26 -1.13
C ALA A 15 -8.83 13.46 0.19
N VAL A 16 -9.37 12.24 0.20
CA VAL A 16 -9.36 11.35 1.37
C VAL A 16 -8.79 10.01 0.95
N GLY A 17 -7.77 9.55 1.69
CA GLY A 17 -7.17 8.23 1.53
C GLY A 17 -7.61 7.24 2.60
N PHE A 18 -7.75 5.97 2.23
CA PHE A 18 -7.95 4.86 3.14
C PHE A 18 -6.60 4.25 3.51
N GLY A 19 -6.19 4.38 4.77
CA GLY A 19 -4.90 3.92 5.27
C GLY A 19 -4.88 2.45 5.64
N SER A 20 -3.83 1.74 5.21
CA SER A 20 -3.50 0.36 5.59
C SER A 20 -2.38 0.26 6.64
N GLY A 21 -2.00 1.38 7.27
CA GLY A 21 -1.05 1.43 8.39
C GLY A 21 -1.72 1.29 9.76
N THR A 22 -1.08 1.83 10.79
CA THR A 22 -1.58 1.93 12.19
C THR A 22 -2.31 0.66 12.67
N LYS A 23 -3.65 0.66 12.70
CA LYS A 23 -4.47 -0.49 13.16
C LYS A 23 -4.10 -1.78 12.42
N TRP A 24 -3.98 -1.71 11.10
CA TRP A 24 -3.75 -2.87 10.25
C TRP A 24 -2.32 -3.38 10.39
N GLN A 25 -1.35 -2.47 10.51
CA GLN A 25 0.03 -2.81 10.81
C GLN A 25 0.14 -3.49 12.19
N ILE A 26 -0.51 -2.95 13.24
CA ILE A 26 -0.50 -3.55 14.58
C ILE A 26 -1.10 -4.97 14.51
N ARG A 27 -2.21 -5.15 13.77
CA ARG A 27 -2.84 -6.46 13.57
C ARG A 27 -1.96 -7.44 12.80
N LYS A 28 -1.22 -7.00 11.78
CA LYS A 28 -0.26 -7.87 11.04
C LYS A 28 0.95 -8.20 11.88
N ARG A 29 1.55 -7.21 12.54
CA ARG A 29 2.76 -7.37 13.35
C ARG A 29 2.50 -8.02 14.70
N GLY A 30 1.27 -8.02 15.19
CA GLY A 30 0.87 -8.74 16.41
C GLY A 30 0.76 -10.26 16.23
N ARG A 31 0.77 -10.77 14.99
CA ARG A 31 0.79 -12.20 14.68
C ARG A 31 2.18 -12.80 14.80
N ASP A 32 2.22 -14.13 14.94
CA ASP A 32 3.45 -14.90 14.85
C ASP A 32 4.13 -14.75 13.48
N GLU A 33 5.38 -15.19 13.39
CA GLU A 33 6.20 -14.96 12.21
C GLU A 33 5.62 -15.61 10.93
N VAL A 34 5.01 -16.79 11.06
CA VAL A 34 4.45 -17.51 9.92
C VAL A 34 3.17 -16.82 9.46
N GLU A 35 2.26 -16.57 10.39
CA GLU A 35 0.99 -15.90 10.10
C GLU A 35 1.17 -14.48 9.56
N ARG A 36 2.19 -13.75 10.03
CA ARG A 36 2.47 -12.39 9.54
C ARG A 36 2.82 -12.35 8.06
N LYS A 37 3.45 -13.41 7.53
CA LYS A 37 3.81 -13.53 6.11
C LYS A 37 2.63 -13.94 5.23
N LEU A 38 1.54 -14.44 5.83
CA LEU A 38 0.32 -14.80 5.11
C LEU A 38 -0.61 -13.59 4.96
N VAL A 39 -1.37 -13.58 3.87
CA VAL A 39 -2.44 -12.60 3.60
C VAL A 39 -3.45 -12.59 4.75
N ASP A 40 -3.82 -11.39 5.21
CA ASP A 40 -4.96 -11.20 6.10
C ASP A 40 -6.22 -10.81 5.34
N GLU A 41 -7.14 -11.77 5.21
CA GLU A 41 -8.43 -11.57 4.54
C GLU A 41 -9.25 -10.42 5.13
N GLU A 42 -9.11 -10.12 6.42
CA GLU A 42 -9.82 -8.97 7.01
C GLU A 42 -9.33 -7.63 6.44
N ILE A 43 -8.02 -7.51 6.18
CA ILE A 43 -7.44 -6.30 5.59
C ILE A 43 -7.83 -6.20 4.11
N VAL A 44 -7.79 -7.33 3.38
CA VAL A 44 -8.27 -7.42 1.99
C VAL A 44 -9.71 -6.94 1.89
N ASN A 45 -10.59 -7.52 2.72
CA ASN A 45 -12.02 -7.16 2.75
C ASN A 45 -12.25 -5.71 3.13
N ALA A 46 -11.47 -5.15 4.07
CA ALA A 46 -11.57 -3.74 4.44
C ALA A 46 -11.22 -2.81 3.28
N ILE A 47 -10.13 -3.10 2.55
CA ILE A 47 -9.67 -2.32 1.39
C ILE A 47 -10.69 -2.42 0.24
N LYS A 48 -11.12 -3.64 -0.09
CA LYS A 48 -12.15 -3.91 -1.09
C LYS A 48 -13.44 -3.15 -0.79
N THR A 49 -13.90 -3.23 0.45
CA THR A 49 -15.11 -2.53 0.92
C THR A 49 -14.93 -1.02 0.76
N ALA A 50 -13.80 -0.46 1.20
CA ALA A 50 -13.53 0.97 1.04
C ALA A 50 -13.62 1.41 -0.43
N LEU A 51 -13.02 0.66 -1.35
CA LEU A 51 -13.07 0.92 -2.79
C LEU A 51 -14.50 0.88 -3.34
N ILE A 52 -15.29 -0.15 -2.99
CA ILE A 52 -16.70 -0.30 -3.40
C ILE A 52 -17.55 0.88 -2.92
N TYR A 53 -17.28 1.40 -1.71
CA TYR A 53 -17.96 2.58 -1.17
C TYR A 53 -17.37 3.92 -1.66
N GLY A 54 -16.41 3.88 -2.58
CA GLY A 54 -15.92 5.07 -3.28
C GLY A 54 -14.65 5.70 -2.71
N PHE A 55 -13.93 5.04 -1.78
CA PHE A 55 -12.58 5.44 -1.41
C PHE A 55 -11.59 5.07 -2.50
N LEU A 56 -11.38 5.99 -3.45
CA LEU A 56 -10.49 5.79 -4.61
C LEU A 56 -9.02 6.13 -4.35
N HIS A 57 -8.62 6.34 -3.09
CA HIS A 57 -7.23 6.57 -2.70
C HIS A 57 -6.86 5.59 -1.60
N SER A 58 -5.93 4.68 -1.88
CA SER A 58 -5.39 3.69 -0.94
C SER A 58 -3.98 4.08 -0.52
N ASP A 59 -3.71 4.03 0.78
CA ASP A 59 -2.40 4.36 1.34
C ASP A 59 -1.76 3.13 2.01
N THR A 60 -0.52 2.83 1.62
CA THR A 60 0.30 1.76 2.20
C THR A 60 1.75 2.22 2.40
N ALA A 61 2.58 1.33 2.94
CA ALA A 61 4.01 1.51 3.13
C ALA A 61 4.70 0.15 3.30
N GLU A 62 5.99 0.09 2.98
CA GLU A 62 6.85 -1.06 3.27
C GLU A 62 6.71 -1.52 4.72
N PHE A 63 6.85 -0.58 5.64
CA PHE A 63 6.82 -0.83 7.08
C PHE A 63 5.49 -1.39 7.58
N TYR A 64 4.39 -1.18 6.83
CA TYR A 64 3.06 -1.63 7.26
C TYR A 64 2.87 -3.13 7.05
N THR A 65 3.66 -3.76 6.17
CA THR A 65 3.55 -5.18 5.81
C THR A 65 2.19 -5.56 5.22
N THR A 66 1.49 -4.61 4.59
CA THR A 66 0.12 -4.75 4.06
C THR A 66 0.03 -4.60 2.53
N ARG A 67 1.16 -4.58 1.82
CA ARG A 67 1.20 -4.36 0.36
C ARG A 67 0.48 -5.46 -0.43
N GLU A 68 0.61 -6.72 -0.01
CA GLU A 68 -0.06 -7.84 -0.70
C GLU A 68 -1.58 -7.76 -0.52
N GLU A 69 -2.06 -7.42 0.67
CA GLU A 69 -3.48 -7.22 0.93
C GLU A 69 -4.09 -6.05 0.15
N ILE A 70 -3.31 -4.99 -0.08
CA ILE A 70 -3.69 -3.88 -0.97
C ILE A 70 -3.86 -4.37 -2.40
N GLY A 71 -2.90 -5.13 -2.92
CA GLY A 71 -2.98 -5.69 -4.27
C GLY A 71 -4.22 -6.58 -4.46
N LEU A 72 -4.48 -7.45 -3.49
CA LEU A 72 -5.66 -8.33 -3.50
C LEU A 72 -6.97 -7.57 -3.35
N GLY A 73 -7.06 -6.64 -2.39
CA GLY A 73 -8.26 -5.84 -2.16
C GLY A 73 -8.64 -4.98 -3.37
N ILE A 74 -7.65 -4.42 -4.07
CA ILE A 74 -7.88 -3.72 -5.34
C ILE A 74 -8.36 -4.68 -6.42
N LYS A 75 -7.68 -5.82 -6.63
CA LYS A 75 -8.10 -6.83 -7.62
C LYS A 75 -9.54 -7.28 -7.39
N GLU A 76 -9.89 -7.63 -6.15
CA GLU A 76 -11.21 -8.14 -5.80
C GLU A 76 -12.31 -7.07 -5.78
N SER A 77 -11.95 -5.79 -5.73
CA SER A 77 -12.94 -4.71 -5.80
C SER A 77 -13.56 -4.58 -7.20
N GLU A 78 -12.90 -5.12 -8.23
CA GLU A 78 -13.24 -4.97 -9.65
C GLU A 78 -13.35 -3.51 -10.12
N ILE A 79 -12.86 -2.55 -9.31
CA ILE A 79 -12.75 -1.15 -9.69
C ILE A 79 -11.57 -1.01 -10.66
N PRO A 80 -11.76 -0.36 -11.82
CA PRO A 80 -10.67 -0.16 -12.78
C PRO A 80 -9.46 0.51 -12.15
N ARG A 81 -8.28 -0.07 -12.35
CA ARG A 81 -7.02 0.33 -11.69
C ARG A 81 -6.70 1.81 -11.88
N GLU A 82 -6.97 2.35 -13.06
CA GLU A 82 -6.75 3.75 -13.44
C GLU A 82 -7.61 4.74 -12.63
N LYS A 83 -8.67 4.27 -11.97
CA LYS A 83 -9.48 5.11 -11.07
C LYS A 83 -8.91 5.20 -9.66
N ILE A 84 -7.94 4.36 -9.31
CA ILE A 84 -7.43 4.20 -7.96
C ILE A 84 -6.08 4.91 -7.83
N TRP A 85 -5.99 5.84 -6.90
CA TRP A 85 -4.72 6.39 -6.46
C TRP A 85 -4.12 5.47 -5.39
N LEU A 86 -2.97 4.87 -5.66
CA LEU A 86 -2.24 4.03 -4.69
C LEU A 86 -0.96 4.75 -4.27
N THR A 87 -0.82 5.00 -2.97
CA THR A 87 0.37 5.59 -2.36
C THR A 87 1.15 4.51 -1.62
N ASP A 88 2.46 4.42 -1.84
CA ASP A 88 3.39 3.54 -1.11
C ASP A 88 4.60 4.36 -0.62
N LYS A 89 5.28 3.84 0.40
CA LYS A 89 6.40 4.51 1.07
C LYS A 89 7.52 3.52 1.36
N TYR A 90 8.72 3.88 0.95
CA TYR A 90 9.95 3.21 1.35
C TYR A 90 10.20 3.38 2.85
N ASP A 91 10.68 2.34 3.52
CA ASP A 91 11.11 2.39 4.92
C ASP A 91 12.63 2.59 5.03
N PRO A 92 13.12 3.83 5.22
CA PRO A 92 14.54 4.09 5.46
C PRO A 92 14.99 3.72 6.88
N GLY A 93 14.07 3.33 7.76
CA GLY A 93 14.31 3.24 9.20
C GLY A 93 14.00 4.55 9.94
N TRP A 94 14.05 4.48 11.26
CA TRP A 94 13.73 5.60 12.15
C TRP A 94 14.45 5.45 13.49
N ILE A 95 14.51 6.54 14.27
CA ILE A 95 15.11 6.56 15.60
C ILE A 95 14.00 6.88 16.59
N ASP A 96 13.83 6.05 17.62
CA ASP A 96 12.89 6.28 18.71
C ASP A 96 13.58 5.98 20.06
N GLY A 97 13.57 6.95 20.97
CA GLY A 97 14.19 6.81 22.30
C GLY A 97 15.68 6.45 22.30
N GLY A 98 16.42 6.77 21.23
CA GLY A 98 17.83 6.39 21.07
C GLY A 98 18.05 4.98 20.51
N ILE A 99 16.98 4.23 20.23
CA ILE A 99 17.02 2.95 19.52
C ILE A 99 16.96 3.23 18.02
N VAL A 100 17.91 2.66 17.28
CA VAL A 100 17.95 2.74 15.82
C VAL A 100 17.21 1.54 15.24
N TYR A 101 16.13 1.80 14.53
CA TYR A 101 15.40 0.81 13.77
C TYR A 101 15.86 0.90 12.32
N VAL A 102 16.53 -0.15 11.87
CA VAL A 102 17.10 -0.24 10.52
C VAL A 102 16.00 -0.69 9.57
N GLY A 103 15.66 0.16 8.60
CA GLY A 103 14.72 -0.15 7.51
C GLY A 103 15.41 -0.90 6.37
N ASN A 104 14.82 -0.87 5.18
CA ASN A 104 15.35 -1.56 4.01
C ASN A 104 16.66 -0.90 3.52
N GLN A 105 17.78 -1.62 3.63
CA GLN A 105 19.11 -1.11 3.27
C GLN A 105 19.41 -1.16 1.77
N ASN A 106 18.56 -1.80 0.97
CA ASN A 106 18.72 -1.89 -0.49
C ASN A 106 18.19 -0.62 -1.18
N GLY A 107 17.51 0.26 -0.45
CA GLY A 107 17.10 1.58 -0.92
C GLY A 107 15.70 1.62 -1.55
N PRO A 108 15.27 2.83 -1.95
CA PRO A 108 13.89 3.08 -2.35
C PRO A 108 13.49 2.39 -3.66
N TYR A 109 14.43 2.19 -4.59
CA TYR A 109 14.17 1.50 -5.86
C TYR A 109 13.82 0.03 -5.62
N ASP A 110 14.62 -0.70 -4.85
CA ASP A 110 14.35 -2.10 -4.56
C ASP A 110 13.09 -2.29 -3.72
N SER A 111 12.82 -1.38 -2.77
CA SER A 111 11.54 -1.33 -2.07
C SER A 111 10.36 -1.17 -3.04
N LEU A 112 10.47 -0.27 -4.02
CA LEU A 112 9.42 -0.04 -5.01
C LEU A 112 9.19 -1.28 -5.89
N VAL A 113 10.26 -1.87 -6.43
CA VAL A 113 10.17 -3.07 -7.27
C VAL A 113 9.56 -4.23 -6.49
N ASN A 114 9.98 -4.44 -5.24
CA ASN A 114 9.37 -5.42 -4.36
C ASN A 114 7.88 -5.12 -4.12
N GLY A 115 7.55 -3.86 -3.84
CA GLY A 115 6.17 -3.44 -3.59
C GLY A 115 5.26 -3.66 -4.80
N ILE A 116 5.73 -3.38 -6.02
CA ILE A 116 5.03 -3.71 -7.27
C ILE A 116 4.83 -5.22 -7.39
N GLY A 117 5.83 -6.04 -7.07
CA GLY A 117 5.73 -7.51 -7.08
C GLY A 117 4.75 -8.07 -6.05
N LEU A 118 4.67 -7.48 -4.86
CA LEU A 118 3.65 -7.83 -3.86
C LEU A 118 2.25 -7.39 -4.31
N CYS A 119 2.17 -6.28 -5.04
CA CYS A 119 0.95 -5.79 -5.70
C CYS A 119 0.75 -6.35 -7.12
N ARG A 120 1.38 -7.48 -7.49
CA ARG A 120 1.43 -8.02 -8.88
C ARG A 120 0.08 -8.18 -9.59
N PHE A 121 -1.01 -8.17 -8.84
CA PHE A 121 -2.35 -8.31 -9.35
C PHE A 121 -2.93 -7.06 -10.01
N ILE A 122 -2.25 -5.91 -9.87
CA ILE A 122 -2.77 -4.60 -10.28
C ILE A 122 -1.83 -3.82 -11.19
N PHE A 123 -0.71 -4.44 -11.58
CA PHE A 123 0.21 -3.93 -12.57
C PHE A 123 0.35 -5.02 -13.65
N ASP A 124 0.03 -4.70 -14.89
CA ASP A 124 0.29 -5.63 -15.99
C ASP A 124 1.80 -5.91 -16.04
N THR A 125 2.15 -7.19 -16.11
CA THR A 125 3.55 -7.69 -16.14
C THR A 125 4.39 -7.13 -17.29
N PHE A 126 3.78 -6.41 -18.23
CA PHE A 126 4.43 -5.78 -19.39
C PHE A 126 4.72 -4.29 -19.21
N SER A 127 4.29 -3.64 -18.14
CA SER A 127 4.48 -2.19 -17.93
C SER A 127 5.73 -1.84 -17.08
N ILE A 128 6.58 -2.82 -16.75
CA ILE A 128 7.79 -2.65 -15.90
C ILE A 128 9.08 -2.73 -16.75
N PHE A 129 9.00 -2.43 -18.04
CA PHE A 129 10.19 -2.19 -18.85
C PHE A 129 10.34 -0.70 -19.11
N TRP A 130 11.53 -0.22 -18.77
CA TRP A 130 12.05 1.13 -18.97
C TRP A 130 11.73 1.71 -20.36
#